data_AF-A0A7Y9S5K8-F1
#
_entry.id   AF-A0A7Y9S5K8-F1
#
_cell.length_a   1.000
_cell.length_b   1.000
_cell.length_c   1.000
_cell.angle_alpha   90.00
_cell.angle_beta   90.00
_cell.angle_gamma   90.00
#
_symmetry.space_group_name_H-M   'P 1'
#
loop_
_entity.id
_entity.type
_entity.pdbx_description
1 polymer ?
#
loop_
_entity_poly.entity_id
_entity_poly.type
_entity_poly.pdbx_seq_one_letter_code
_entity_poly.pdbx_strand_id
1 'polypeptide(L)'
;MTEEIPVNPVEYADHPALPEPAGYRHAALVRGTLIHTSGQTWTPESAPADDAADGAADNAGVGAEATAEGVELIEQARVAVLNAIRAVEGAGGSATAIVHLQLFVVGLTPDLAPQVYRGMGRASRESGLPAVPTTIVGVTGLTVPGALVEVVAIGAL
;
A
#
# COMPACT_ATOMS: atom_id res chain seq x y z
N MET A 1 32.21 -18.16 -11.37
CA MET A 1 31.48 -16.88 -11.41
C MET A 1 30.74 -16.76 -10.11
N THR A 2 31.24 -15.95 -9.18
CA THR A 2 30.48 -15.55 -8.00
C THR A 2 29.38 -14.64 -8.50
N GLU A 3 28.15 -15.13 -8.47
CA GLU A 3 26.95 -14.31 -8.62
C GLU A 3 27.01 -13.27 -7.51
N GLU A 4 27.16 -12.00 -7.88
CA GLU A 4 27.07 -10.91 -6.93
C GLU A 4 25.62 -10.94 -6.42
N ILE A 5 25.42 -11.32 -5.16
CA ILE A 5 24.10 -11.28 -4.54
C ILE A 5 23.65 -9.82 -4.68
N PRO A 6 22.55 -9.53 -5.40
CA PRO A 6 22.09 -8.17 -5.55
C PRO A 6 21.80 -7.65 -4.14
N VAL A 7 22.61 -6.69 -3.71
CA VAL A 7 22.40 -6.02 -2.44
C VAL A 7 21.04 -5.34 -2.57
N ASN A 8 20.11 -5.66 -1.68
CA ASN A 8 18.81 -4.99 -1.68
C ASN A 8 19.07 -3.48 -1.67
N PRO A 9 18.61 -2.72 -2.69
CA PRO A 9 18.86 -1.28 -2.74
C PRO A 9 18.22 -0.54 -1.57
N VAL A 10 17.36 -1.21 -0.80
CA VAL A 10 16.57 -0.65 0.29
C VAL A 10 16.92 -1.34 1.62
N GLU A 11 17.31 -0.54 2.61
CA GLU A 11 17.40 -0.95 4.01
C GLU A 11 16.34 -0.21 4.84
N TYR A 12 15.68 -0.87 5.77
CA TYR A 12 14.65 -0.26 6.61
C TYR A 12 15.12 -0.06 8.05
N ALA A 13 14.75 1.08 8.65
CA ALA A 13 15.13 1.41 10.02
C ALA A 13 13.93 1.98 10.79
N ASP A 14 13.79 1.55 12.05
CA ASP A 14 12.81 2.10 12.99
C ASP A 14 13.52 2.54 14.25
N HIS A 15 13.22 3.76 14.69
CA HIS A 15 13.80 4.27 15.92
C HIS A 15 13.00 3.77 17.14
N PRO A 16 13.63 3.24 18.19
CA PRO A 16 12.93 2.60 19.33
C PRO A 16 12.07 3.56 20.17
N ALA A 17 12.24 4.87 20.02
CA ALA A 17 11.39 5.88 20.67
C ALA A 17 10.08 6.18 19.91
N LEU A 18 9.88 5.60 18.72
CA LEU A 18 8.66 5.76 17.94
C LEU A 18 7.68 4.60 18.21
N PRO A 19 6.37 4.79 18.01
CA PRO A 19 5.38 3.71 18.13
C PRO A 19 5.74 2.50 17.24
N GLU A 20 5.36 1.31 17.67
CA GLU A 20 5.54 0.10 16.87
C GLU A 20 4.76 0.23 15.55
N PRO A 21 5.42 0.07 14.39
CA PRO A 21 4.75 0.21 13.12
C PRO A 21 3.84 -0.99 12.82
N ALA A 22 2.67 -0.74 12.23
CA ALA A 22 1.67 -1.76 11.91
C ALA A 22 1.32 -1.70 10.42
N GLY A 23 2.01 -2.51 9.61
CA GLY A 23 1.84 -2.52 8.15
C GLY A 23 2.61 -1.41 7.40
N TYR A 24 3.50 -0.68 8.08
CA TYR A 24 4.40 0.34 7.51
C TYR A 24 5.78 0.28 8.19
N ARG A 25 6.71 1.19 7.86
CA ARG A 25 8.00 1.39 8.54
C ARG A 25 8.25 2.88 8.79
N HIS A 26 9.14 3.25 9.71
CA HIS A 26 9.41 4.69 9.96
C HIS A 26 10.39 5.30 8.96
N ALA A 27 11.38 4.53 8.50
CA ALA A 27 12.37 5.01 7.52
C ALA A 27 12.86 3.92 6.55
N ALA A 28 13.27 4.37 5.37
CA ALA A 28 13.97 3.58 4.36
C ALA A 28 15.23 4.33 3.92
N LEU A 29 16.33 3.60 3.79
CA LEU A 29 17.60 4.05 3.22
C LEU A 29 17.72 3.43 1.83
N VAL A 30 17.93 4.29 0.83
CA VAL A 30 17.89 3.88 -0.58
C VAL A 30 19.23 4.12 -1.25
N ARG A 31 19.76 3.10 -1.91
CA ARG A 31 20.92 3.18 -2.79
C ARG A 31 20.46 2.88 -4.22
N GLY A 32 20.69 3.81 -5.15
CA GLY A 32 20.31 3.61 -6.56
C GLY A 32 19.58 4.80 -7.17
N THR A 33 18.91 4.56 -8.30
CA THR A 33 18.09 5.57 -9.00
C THR A 33 16.64 5.46 -8.55
N LEU A 34 15.95 6.59 -8.36
CA LEU A 34 14.56 6.59 -7.92
C LEU A 34 13.56 6.54 -9.09
N ILE A 35 12.50 5.77 -8.92
CA ILE A 35 11.28 5.78 -9.73
C ILE A 35 10.21 6.56 -8.97
N HIS A 36 9.58 7.54 -9.61
CA HIS A 36 8.42 8.23 -9.08
C HIS A 36 7.18 7.88 -9.90
N THR A 37 6.14 7.37 -9.25
CA THR A 37 4.86 7.07 -9.92
C THR A 37 3.90 8.25 -9.81
N SER A 38 2.93 8.33 -10.73
CA SER A 38 1.73 9.14 -10.53
C SER A 38 0.77 8.45 -9.56
N GLY A 39 -0.21 9.16 -9.03
CA GLY A 39 -1.25 8.59 -8.19
C GLY A 39 -2.01 7.47 -8.89
N GLN A 40 -2.04 6.30 -8.26
CA GLN A 40 -2.78 5.12 -8.70
C GLN A 40 -3.99 4.95 -7.81
N THR A 41 -5.15 4.66 -8.40
CA THR A 41 -6.40 4.48 -7.68
C THR A 41 -7.06 3.17 -8.03
N TRP A 42 -8.17 2.88 -7.36
CA TRP A 42 -9.14 1.90 -7.80
C TRP A 42 -10.02 2.51 -8.91
N THR A 43 -10.23 1.75 -9.98
CA THR A 43 -11.31 1.97 -10.94
C THR A 43 -12.18 0.71 -11.03
N PRO A 44 -13.46 0.83 -11.46
CA PRO A 44 -14.33 -0.32 -11.66
C PRO A 44 -13.73 -1.41 -12.56
N GLU A 45 -12.91 -1.04 -13.54
CA GLU A 45 -12.22 -1.97 -14.45
C GLU A 45 -10.98 -2.62 -13.82
N SER A 46 -10.44 -2.04 -12.76
CA SER A 46 -9.31 -2.58 -12.00
C SER A 46 -9.73 -3.45 -10.81
N ALA A 47 -11.03 -3.47 -10.49
CA ALA A 47 -11.60 -4.40 -9.52
C ALA A 47 -11.43 -5.84 -10.05
N PRO A 48 -10.98 -6.80 -9.22
CA PRO A 48 -10.95 -8.20 -9.63
C PRO A 48 -12.36 -8.66 -10.00
N ALA A 49 -12.49 -9.38 -11.10
CA ALA A 49 -13.78 -9.87 -11.59
C ALA A 49 -14.46 -10.89 -10.63
N ASP A 50 -13.68 -11.55 -9.77
CA ASP A 50 -14.12 -12.77 -9.08
C ASP A 50 -14.03 -12.73 -7.53
N ASP A 51 -13.61 -11.63 -6.91
CA ASP A 51 -13.45 -11.54 -5.45
C ASP A 51 -14.77 -11.13 -4.75
N ALA A 52 -15.80 -11.96 -4.93
CA ALA A 52 -16.97 -11.93 -4.06
C ALA A 52 -16.56 -12.42 -2.66
N ALA A 53 -16.23 -11.46 -1.79
CA ALA A 53 -16.28 -11.60 -0.34
C ALA A 53 -15.50 -12.79 0.26
N ASP A 54 -14.17 -12.79 0.15
CA ASP A 54 -13.33 -13.54 1.12
C ASP A 54 -13.13 -12.75 2.43
N GLY A 55 -14.19 -12.05 2.85
CA GLY A 55 -14.16 -10.90 3.75
C GLY A 55 -14.05 -11.20 5.24
N ALA A 56 -14.00 -12.47 5.67
CA ALA A 56 -14.18 -12.83 7.08
C ALA A 56 -12.96 -13.45 7.77
N ALA A 57 -12.15 -14.26 7.07
CA ALA A 57 -11.19 -15.14 7.74
C ALA A 57 -9.89 -14.45 8.21
N ASP A 58 -9.46 -13.37 7.53
CA ASP A 58 -8.22 -12.66 7.83
C ASP A 58 -8.36 -11.53 8.88
N ASN A 59 -9.53 -11.40 9.50
CA ASN A 59 -9.84 -10.33 10.48
C ASN A 59 -9.45 -10.67 11.93
N ALA A 60 -8.75 -11.79 12.16
CA ALA A 60 -8.36 -12.23 13.49
C ALA A 60 -7.23 -11.35 14.06
N GLY A 61 -7.56 -10.17 14.61
CA GLY A 61 -6.58 -9.39 15.36
C GLY A 61 -6.98 -8.01 15.88
N VAL A 62 -8.01 -7.34 15.34
CA VAL A 62 -8.37 -5.98 15.81
C VAL A 62 -9.89 -5.79 15.73
N GLY A 63 -10.47 -5.31 16.83
CA GLY A 63 -11.91 -5.28 17.10
C GLY A 63 -12.82 -4.58 16.07
N ALA A 64 -14.09 -4.97 16.16
CA ALA A 64 -15.26 -4.63 15.33
C ALA A 64 -15.29 -5.22 13.91
N GLU A 65 -16.42 -5.85 13.56
CA GLU A 65 -16.78 -6.28 12.21
C GLU A 65 -16.74 -5.07 11.26
N ALA A 66 -16.20 -5.24 10.05
CA ALA A 66 -16.12 -4.14 9.08
C ALA A 66 -17.52 -3.77 8.58
N THR A 67 -17.84 -2.47 8.56
CA THR A 67 -19.04 -1.94 7.90
C THR A 67 -18.93 -2.12 6.38
N ALA A 68 -20.02 -2.00 5.63
CA ALA A 68 -19.98 -2.08 4.16
C ALA A 68 -18.99 -1.07 3.55
N GLU A 69 -18.99 0.17 4.06
CA GLU A 69 -18.02 1.21 3.72
C GLU A 69 -16.57 0.80 4.06
N GLY A 70 -16.37 0.14 5.21
CA GLY A 70 -15.07 -0.41 5.58
C GLY A 70 -14.59 -1.54 4.66
N VAL A 71 -15.50 -2.40 4.18
CA VAL A 71 -15.18 -3.47 3.22
C VAL A 71 -14.76 -2.89 1.88
N GLU A 72 -15.49 -1.89 1.38
CA GLU A 72 -15.13 -1.20 0.14
C GLU A 72 -13.78 -0.47 0.27
N LEU A 73 -13.54 0.21 1.39
CA LEU A 73 -12.28 0.88 1.65
C LEU A 73 -11.08 -0.09 1.69
N ILE A 74 -11.23 -1.28 2.28
CA ILE A 74 -10.21 -2.33 2.26
C ILE A 74 -9.86 -2.68 0.81
N GLU A 75 -10.86 -2.92 -0.02
CA GLU A 75 -10.67 -3.38 -1.39
C GLU A 75 -10.04 -2.30 -2.27
N GLN A 76 -10.54 -1.06 -2.18
CA GLN A 76 -9.97 0.05 -2.93
C GLN A 76 -8.52 0.34 -2.50
N ALA A 77 -8.21 0.28 -1.20
CA ALA A 77 -6.82 0.41 -0.72
C ALA A 77 -5.91 -0.69 -1.27
N ARG A 78 -6.38 -1.94 -1.27
CA ARG A 78 -5.64 -3.09 -1.80
C ARG A 78 -5.34 -2.92 -3.29
N VAL A 79 -6.35 -2.63 -4.10
CA VAL A 79 -6.20 -2.46 -5.55
C VAL A 79 -5.33 -1.25 -5.90
N ALA A 80 -5.51 -0.12 -5.20
CA ALA A 80 -4.70 1.08 -5.47
C ALA A 80 -3.21 0.84 -5.17
N VAL A 81 -2.87 0.07 -4.12
CA VAL A 81 -1.49 -0.35 -3.85
C VAL A 81 -0.98 -1.29 -4.94
N LEU A 82 -1.75 -2.29 -5.37
CA LEU A 82 -1.36 -3.19 -6.46
C LEU A 82 -1.13 -2.44 -7.78
N ASN A 83 -1.93 -1.41 -8.07
CA ASN A 83 -1.73 -0.55 -9.23
C ASN A 83 -0.44 0.28 -9.11
N ALA A 84 -0.13 0.79 -7.91
CA ALA A 84 1.14 1.49 -7.66
C ALA A 84 2.36 0.57 -7.89
N ILE A 85 2.25 -0.70 -7.49
CA ILE A 85 3.26 -1.73 -7.78
C ILE A 85 3.43 -1.94 -9.28
N ARG A 86 2.32 -2.17 -10.00
CA ARG A 86 2.33 -2.34 -11.47
C ARG A 86 2.96 -1.14 -12.19
N ALA A 87 2.74 0.08 -11.68
CA ALA A 87 3.36 1.29 -12.22
C ALA A 87 4.89 1.30 -12.02
N VAL A 88 5.39 0.81 -10.88
CA VAL A 88 6.84 0.64 -10.64
C VAL A 88 7.42 -0.46 -11.52
N GLU A 89 6.74 -1.61 -11.65
CA GLU A 89 7.14 -2.72 -12.53
C GLU A 89 7.22 -2.28 -13.99
N GLY A 90 6.26 -1.46 -14.45
CA GLY A 90 6.26 -0.88 -15.79
C GLY A 90 7.47 0.05 -16.06
N ALA A 91 8.11 0.58 -15.02
CA ALA A 91 9.34 1.36 -15.10
C ALA A 91 10.62 0.51 -14.94
N GLY A 92 10.50 -0.81 -14.86
CA GLY A 92 11.62 -1.74 -14.70
C GLY A 92 12.02 -2.02 -13.24
N GLY A 93 11.28 -1.49 -12.26
CA GLY A 93 11.45 -1.81 -10.85
C GLY A 93 10.73 -3.09 -10.43
N SER A 94 10.67 -3.33 -9.11
CA SER A 94 9.92 -4.44 -8.53
C SER A 94 9.18 -3.99 -7.27
N ALA A 95 8.19 -4.79 -6.82
CA ALA A 95 7.47 -4.55 -5.56
C ALA A 95 8.42 -4.42 -4.35
N THR A 96 9.50 -5.21 -4.31
CA THR A 96 10.48 -5.19 -3.21
C THR A 96 11.39 -3.97 -3.21
N ALA A 97 11.46 -3.25 -4.33
CA ALA A 97 12.24 -2.03 -4.47
C ALA A 97 11.41 -0.76 -4.19
N ILE A 98 10.13 -0.88 -3.81
CA ILE A 98 9.35 0.26 -3.33
C ILE A 98 9.91 0.72 -1.98
N VAL A 99 10.09 2.03 -1.84
CA VAL A 99 10.75 2.66 -0.69
C VAL A 99 9.84 3.58 0.09
N HIS A 100 8.74 4.04 -0.52
CA HIS A 100 7.78 4.92 0.13
C HIS A 100 6.40 4.83 -0.53
N LEU A 101 5.35 4.92 0.28
CA LEU A 101 3.97 5.09 -0.17
C LEU A 101 3.35 6.37 0.42
N GLN A 102 2.61 7.10 -0.39
CA GLN A 102 1.73 8.17 0.06
C GLN A 102 0.30 7.85 -0.35
N LEU A 103 -0.60 7.78 0.62
CA LEU A 103 -2.01 7.46 0.43
C LEU A 103 -2.87 8.69 0.75
N PHE A 104 -3.80 8.99 -0.14
CA PHE A 104 -4.85 9.98 0.05
C PHE A 104 -6.17 9.24 0.14
N VAL A 105 -6.89 9.43 1.25
CA VAL A 105 -8.10 8.66 1.57
C VAL A 105 -9.27 9.60 1.78
N VAL A 106 -10.32 9.41 0.99
CA VAL A 106 -11.56 10.20 1.09
C VAL A 106 -12.29 9.84 2.38
N GLY A 107 -12.70 10.86 3.14
CA GLY A 107 -13.54 10.64 4.33
C GLY A 107 -12.84 9.92 5.49
N LEU A 108 -11.50 9.88 5.51
CA LEU A 108 -10.75 9.16 6.54
C LEU A 108 -11.06 9.67 7.96
N THR A 109 -11.52 8.76 8.81
CA THR A 109 -11.69 8.94 10.25
C THR A 109 -10.79 7.96 11.02
N PRO A 110 -10.52 8.20 12.32
CA PRO A 110 -9.71 7.28 13.13
C PRO A 110 -10.24 5.84 13.18
N ASP A 111 -11.56 5.65 13.11
CA ASP A 111 -12.23 4.34 13.08
C ASP A 111 -12.11 3.62 11.72
N LEU A 112 -11.91 4.35 10.63
CA LEU A 112 -11.67 3.78 9.30
C LEU A 112 -10.19 3.52 9.00
N ALA A 113 -9.25 4.17 9.69
CA ALA A 113 -7.82 3.96 9.49
C ALA A 113 -7.37 2.48 9.54
N PRO A 114 -7.88 1.62 10.45
CA PRO A 114 -7.58 0.18 10.45
C PRO A 114 -7.91 -0.54 9.14
N GLN A 115 -8.92 -0.09 8.40
CA GLN A 115 -9.35 -0.70 7.14
C GLN A 115 -8.33 -0.44 6.02
N VAL A 116 -7.73 0.76 6.01
CA VAL A 116 -6.66 1.11 5.07
C VAL A 116 -5.44 0.22 5.28
N TYR A 117 -5.03 0.00 6.54
CA TYR A 117 -3.91 -0.89 6.87
C TYR A 117 -4.19 -2.35 6.46
N ARG A 118 -5.44 -2.82 6.59
CA ARG A 118 -5.84 -4.17 6.12
C ARG A 118 -5.71 -4.30 4.61
N GLY A 119 -6.18 -3.30 3.84
CA GLY A 119 -6.03 -3.28 2.39
C GLY A 119 -4.56 -3.30 1.95
N MET A 120 -3.72 -2.45 2.55
CA MET A 120 -2.27 -2.47 2.34
C MET A 120 -1.64 -3.83 2.68
N GLY A 121 -2.03 -4.42 3.81
CA GLY A 121 -1.53 -5.71 4.26
C GLY A 121 -1.90 -6.85 3.31
N ARG A 122 -3.10 -6.82 2.69
CA ARG A 122 -3.49 -7.79 1.66
C ARG A 122 -2.63 -7.64 0.40
N ALA A 123 -2.52 -6.41 -0.12
CA ALA A 123 -1.68 -6.14 -1.30
C ALA A 123 -0.21 -6.55 -1.07
N SER A 124 0.32 -6.32 0.14
CA SER A 124 1.64 -6.77 0.56
C SER A 124 1.81 -8.30 0.48
N ARG A 125 0.84 -9.07 1.02
CA ARG A 125 0.87 -10.54 0.96
C ARG A 125 0.79 -11.08 -0.47
N GLU A 126 0.01 -10.43 -1.33
CA GLU A 126 -0.18 -10.85 -2.72
C GLU A 126 1.03 -10.57 -3.61
N SER A 127 1.71 -9.46 -3.38
CA SER A 127 2.78 -8.96 -4.27
C SER A 127 4.20 -9.16 -3.76
N GLY A 128 4.36 -9.46 -2.46
CA GLY A 128 5.67 -9.44 -1.80
C GLY A 128 6.20 -8.03 -1.51
N LEU A 129 5.38 -6.98 -1.67
CA LEU A 129 5.72 -5.63 -1.22
C LEU A 129 6.04 -5.64 0.29
N PRO A 130 7.25 -5.27 0.72
CA PRO A 130 7.57 -5.14 2.13
C PRO A 130 6.74 -4.02 2.79
N ALA A 131 6.64 -4.04 4.12
CA ALA A 131 6.23 -2.84 4.84
C ALA A 131 7.24 -1.71 4.54
N VAL A 132 6.75 -0.57 4.10
CA VAL A 132 7.56 0.60 3.71
C VAL A 132 7.10 1.84 4.47
N PRO A 133 7.96 2.87 4.58
CA PRO A 133 7.51 4.19 4.99
C PRO A 133 6.27 4.64 4.27
N THR A 134 5.26 5.00 5.05
CA THR A 134 3.93 5.29 4.53
C THR A 134 3.36 6.53 5.18
N THR A 135 2.87 7.45 4.36
CA THR A 135 2.06 8.59 4.80
C THR A 135 0.61 8.38 4.37
N ILE A 136 -0.35 8.55 5.29
CA ILE A 136 -1.78 8.46 4.99
C ILE A 136 -2.44 9.79 5.37
N VAL A 137 -3.12 10.42 4.42
CA VAL A 137 -3.78 11.72 4.61
C VAL A 137 -5.25 11.62 4.24
N GLY A 138 -6.12 12.12 5.12
CA GLY A 138 -7.54 12.31 4.80
C GLY A 138 -7.75 13.46 3.84
N VAL A 139 -8.48 13.24 2.75
CA VAL A 139 -8.82 14.26 1.74
C VAL A 139 -10.33 14.37 1.54
N THR A 140 -10.77 15.48 0.94
CA THR A 140 -12.21 15.70 0.69
C THR A 140 -12.71 15.04 -0.58
N GLY A 141 -11.82 14.58 -1.46
CA GLY A 141 -12.19 13.93 -2.72
C GLY A 141 -10.96 13.62 -3.59
N LEU A 142 -11.18 12.80 -4.62
CA LEU A 142 -10.19 12.41 -5.63
C LEU A 142 -10.70 12.78 -7.04
N THR A 143 -9.82 12.70 -8.03
CA THR A 143 -10.16 13.07 -9.42
C THR A 143 -11.02 12.03 -10.14
N VAL A 144 -10.94 10.76 -9.71
CA VAL A 144 -11.75 9.66 -10.25
C VAL A 144 -13.05 9.51 -9.45
N PRO A 145 -14.23 9.59 -10.08
CA PRO A 145 -15.50 9.39 -9.39
C PRO A 145 -15.60 8.01 -8.74
N GLY A 146 -16.01 7.96 -7.47
CA GLY A 146 -16.17 6.71 -6.71
C GLY A 146 -14.88 6.17 -6.10
N ALA A 147 -13.72 6.75 -6.44
CA ALA A 147 -12.47 6.42 -5.78
C ALA A 147 -12.42 6.97 -4.35
N LEU A 148 -12.06 6.10 -3.41
CA LEU A 148 -11.85 6.40 -2.00
C LEU A 148 -10.37 6.47 -1.64
N VAL A 149 -9.49 5.83 -2.43
CA VAL A 149 -8.05 5.76 -2.15
C VAL A 149 -7.23 6.06 -3.41
N GLU A 150 -6.23 6.92 -3.26
CA GLU A 150 -5.18 7.16 -4.26
C GLU A 150 -3.80 6.96 -3.62
N VAL A 151 -2.90 6.27 -4.33
CA VAL A 151 -1.58 5.86 -3.83
C VAL A 151 -0.48 6.32 -4.77
N VAL A 152 0.51 7.03 -4.24
CA VAL A 152 1.75 7.37 -4.93
C VAL A 152 2.87 6.52 -4.35
N ALA A 153 3.59 5.81 -5.22
CA ALA A 153 4.79 5.04 -4.86
C ALA A 153 6.08 5.71 -5.33
N ILE A 154 7.11 5.58 -4.52
CA ILE A 154 8.51 5.80 -4.90
C ILE A 154 9.21 4.44 -4.86
N GLY A 155 9.91 4.08 -5.94
CA GLY A 155 10.73 2.87 -6.04
C GLY A 155 12.20 3.19 -6.27
N ALA A 156 13.04 2.16 -6.15
CA ALA A 156 14.46 2.20 -6.46
C ALA A 156 14.81 1.21 -7.58
N LEU A 157 15.84 1.51 -8.36
CA LEU A 157 16.51 0.62 -9.30
C LEU A 157 17.92 0.28 -8.81
#